data_AF-A0A1F9D1B1-F1
#
_entry.id   AF-A0A1F9D1B1-F1
#
_cell.length_a   1.000
_cell.length_b   1.000
_cell.length_c   1.000
_cell.angle_alpha   90.00
_cell.angle_beta   90.00
_cell.angle_gamma   90.00
#
_symmetry.space_group_name_H-M   'P 1'
#
loop_
_entity.id
_entity.type
_entity.pdbx_description
1 polymer ?
#
loop_
_entity_poly.entity_id
_entity_poly.type
_entity_poly.pdbx_seq_one_letter_code
_entity_poly.pdbx_strand_id
1 'polypeptide(L)'
;MKRSKLDSPPIREKVIQCLGAGESHESIAKDMGLNQSQVSRFANKEEIKDLIEQEQKRLLEVVGDAVENIKGLVREIPTIPKKDIKRRELSYKASLDTLKAVGIMPTPVQSQVITNIYEQKNLTLSPVVQALIHEHLKTLDSLGLEEEKIDGEKKE
;
A
#
# COMPACT_ATOMS: atom_id res chain seq x y z
N MET A 1 28.49 -28.30 -11.66
CA MET A 1 28.00 -27.05 -11.02
C MET A 1 26.87 -27.41 -10.05
N LYS A 2 26.93 -26.99 -8.79
CA LYS A 2 25.80 -27.17 -7.85
C LYS A 2 24.68 -26.20 -8.24
N ARG A 3 23.47 -26.71 -8.49
CA ARG A 3 22.28 -25.87 -8.73
C ARG A 3 21.99 -25.09 -7.46
N SER A 4 21.68 -23.80 -7.60
CA SER A 4 21.26 -22.97 -6.48
C SER A 4 19.90 -23.43 -5.98
N LYS A 5 19.62 -23.32 -4.68
CA LYS A 5 18.26 -23.54 -4.15
C LYS A 5 17.24 -22.60 -4.80
N LEU A 6 17.68 -21.42 -5.23
CA LEU A 6 16.88 -20.43 -5.96
C LEU A 6 16.49 -20.88 -7.38
N ASP A 7 17.14 -21.90 -7.93
CA ASP A 7 16.77 -22.48 -9.23
C ASP A 7 15.60 -23.47 -9.09
N SER A 8 15.20 -23.80 -7.85
CA SER A 8 14.01 -24.60 -7.58
C SER A 8 12.76 -23.73 -7.79
N PRO A 9 11.83 -24.10 -8.69
CA PRO A 9 10.61 -23.33 -8.96
C PRO A 9 9.83 -22.89 -7.71
N PRO A 10 9.54 -23.77 -6.72
CA PRO A 10 8.76 -23.36 -5.54
C PRO A 10 9.50 -22.36 -4.64
N ILE A 11 10.83 -22.47 -4.53
CA ILE A 11 11.63 -21.52 -3.74
C ILE A 11 11.72 -20.18 -4.49
N ARG A 12 11.90 -20.24 -5.81
CA ARG A 12 11.95 -19.07 -6.68
C ARG A 12 10.67 -18.24 -6.57
N GLU A 13 9.52 -18.86 -6.76
CA GLU A 13 8.21 -18.20 -6.69
C GLU A 13 7.97 -17.59 -5.31
N LYS A 14 8.26 -18.34 -4.25
CA LYS A 14 8.07 -17.85 -2.88
C LYS A 14 8.97 -16.66 -2.55
N VAL A 15 10.22 -16.67 -3.01
CA VAL A 15 11.13 -15.52 -2.84
C VAL A 15 10.62 -14.31 -3.61
N ILE A 16 10.10 -14.48 -4.84
CA ILE A 16 9.48 -13.39 -5.61
C ILE A 16 8.27 -12.82 -4.85
N GLN A 17 7.41 -13.67 -4.30
CA GLN A 17 6.24 -13.25 -3.50
C GLN A 17 6.63 -12.43 -2.27
N CYS A 18 7.59 -12.91 -1.48
CA CYS A 18 8.08 -12.18 -0.30
C CYS A 18 8.73 -10.83 -0.69
N LEU A 19 9.50 -10.79 -1.78
CA LEU A 19 10.09 -9.55 -2.29
C LEU A 19 9.01 -8.57 -2.79
N GLY A 20 7.99 -9.09 -3.49
CA GLY A 20 6.84 -8.30 -3.93
C GLY A 20 6.05 -7.72 -2.77
N ALA A 21 5.93 -8.46 -1.66
CA ALA A 21 5.32 -7.99 -0.42
C ALA A 21 6.20 -7.01 0.39
N GLY A 22 7.44 -6.76 -0.02
CA GLY A 22 8.36 -5.84 0.64
C GLY A 22 9.12 -6.42 1.83
N GLU A 23 9.18 -7.74 1.98
CA GLU A 23 10.00 -8.37 3.02
C GLU A 23 11.49 -8.10 2.84
N SER A 24 12.22 -7.97 3.95
CA SER A 24 13.66 -7.71 3.89
C SER A 24 14.42 -8.93 3.37
N HIS A 25 15.51 -8.69 2.63
CA HIS A 25 16.39 -9.77 2.13
C HIS A 25 16.92 -10.66 3.26
N GLU A 26 17.10 -10.11 4.46
CA GLU A 26 17.55 -10.86 5.64
C GLU A 26 16.47 -11.82 6.14
N SER A 27 15.22 -11.36 6.24
CA SER A 27 14.06 -12.19 6.63
C SER A 27 13.90 -13.36 5.68
N ILE A 28 13.87 -13.06 4.37
CA ILE A 28 13.70 -14.07 3.32
C ILE A 28 14.85 -15.09 3.34
N ALA A 29 16.08 -14.62 3.52
CA ALA A 29 17.25 -15.50 3.57
C ALA A 29 17.17 -16.49 4.75
N LYS A 30 16.77 -16.00 5.92
CA LYS A 30 16.59 -16.82 7.12
C LYS A 30 15.50 -17.87 6.92
N ASP A 31 14.34 -17.46 6.41
CA ASP A 31 13.17 -18.34 6.28
C ASP A 31 13.35 -19.40 5.19
N MET A 32 14.07 -19.08 4.12
CA MET A 32 14.31 -20.00 3.01
C MET A 32 15.64 -20.78 3.13
N GLY A 33 16.41 -20.54 4.18
CA GLY A 33 17.74 -21.15 4.37
C GLY A 33 18.69 -20.83 3.21
N LEU A 34 18.69 -19.57 2.78
CA LEU A 34 19.52 -18.98 1.73
C LEU A 34 20.51 -17.98 2.34
N ASN A 35 21.53 -17.58 1.57
CA ASN A 35 22.36 -16.45 1.95
C ASN A 35 21.73 -15.13 1.45
N GLN A 36 21.69 -14.09 2.28
CA GLN A 36 21.20 -12.76 1.92
C GLN A 36 21.82 -12.23 0.62
N SER A 37 23.11 -12.46 0.41
CA SER A 37 23.80 -12.04 -0.83
C SER A 37 23.25 -12.77 -2.07
N GLN A 38 22.77 -14.00 -1.92
CA GLN A 38 22.12 -14.74 -3.02
C GLN A 38 20.74 -14.17 -3.32
N VAL A 39 19.96 -13.83 -2.30
CA VAL A 39 18.64 -13.18 -2.45
C VAL A 39 18.80 -11.81 -3.12
N SER A 40 19.75 -11.00 -2.67
CA SER A 40 20.05 -9.69 -3.26
C SER A 40 20.46 -9.81 -4.74
N ARG A 41 21.37 -10.73 -5.08
CA ARG A 41 21.75 -10.96 -6.48
C ARG A 41 20.60 -11.48 -7.33
N PHE A 42 19.75 -12.31 -6.75
CA PHE A 42 18.57 -12.85 -7.42
C PHE A 42 17.54 -11.76 -7.73
N ALA A 43 17.21 -10.91 -6.75
CA ALA A 43 16.29 -9.78 -6.90
C ALA A 43 16.76 -8.76 -7.95
N ASN A 44 18.08 -8.65 -8.15
CA ASN A 44 18.67 -7.70 -9.10
C ASN A 44 18.67 -8.17 -10.56
N LYS A 45 18.31 -9.41 -10.87
CA LYS A 45 18.19 -9.89 -12.25
C LYS A 45 16.99 -9.23 -12.93
N GLU A 46 17.13 -8.76 -14.16
CA GLU A 46 16.04 -8.08 -14.90
C GLU A 46 14.77 -8.93 -14.97
N GLU A 47 14.91 -10.19 -15.39
CA GLU A 47 13.81 -11.17 -15.45
C GLU A 47 13.09 -11.43 -14.10
N ILE A 48 13.75 -11.12 -12.97
CA ILE A 48 13.17 -11.27 -11.64
C ILE A 48 12.54 -9.96 -11.17
N LYS A 49 13.12 -8.82 -11.53
CA LYS A 49 12.54 -7.50 -11.24
C LYS A 49 11.15 -7.37 -11.82
N ASP A 50 10.97 -7.76 -13.09
CA ASP A 50 9.66 -7.72 -13.75
C ASP A 50 8.62 -8.57 -13.00
N LEU A 51 9.02 -9.73 -12.49
CA LEU A 51 8.15 -10.62 -11.72
C LEU A 51 7.82 -10.05 -10.33
N ILE A 52 8.77 -9.38 -9.68
CA ILE A 52 8.54 -8.69 -8.41
C ILE A 52 7.57 -7.52 -8.63
N GLU A 53 7.75 -6.74 -9.69
CA GLU A 53 6.86 -5.62 -10.05
C GLU A 53 5.44 -6.10 -10.37
N GLN A 54 5.30 -7.23 -11.08
CA GLN A 54 4.00 -7.85 -11.31
C GLN A 54 3.31 -8.25 -10.02
N GLU A 55 4.05 -8.85 -9.08
CA GLU A 55 3.50 -9.24 -7.79
C GLU A 55 3.13 -8.03 -6.93
N GLN A 56 3.92 -6.95 -6.98
CA GLN A 56 3.57 -5.67 -6.36
C GLN A 56 2.28 -5.11 -6.96
N LYS A 57 2.12 -5.15 -8.29
CA LYS A 57 0.90 -4.71 -8.95
C LYS A 57 -0.31 -5.54 -8.49
N ARG A 58 -0.17 -6.85 -8.38
CA ARG A 58 -1.21 -7.75 -7.85
C ARG A 58 -1.63 -7.40 -6.42
N LEU A 59 -0.68 -7.03 -5.56
CA LEU A 59 -0.97 -6.55 -4.21
C LEU A 59 -1.68 -5.19 -4.20
N LEU A 60 -1.41 -4.34 -5.18
CA LEU A 60 -2.07 -3.05 -5.30
C LEU A 60 -3.52 -3.18 -5.78
N GLU A 61 -3.83 -4.19 -6.60
CA GLU A 61 -5.20 -4.46 -7.04
C GLU A 61 -6.17 -4.69 -5.87
N VAL A 62 -5.71 -5.31 -4.77
CA VAL A 62 -6.55 -5.57 -3.59
C VAL A 62 -6.71 -4.37 -2.65
N VAL A 63 -5.99 -3.27 -2.88
CA VAL A 63 -6.06 -2.08 -2.02
C VAL A 63 -7.45 -1.44 -2.08
N GLY A 64 -8.08 -1.40 -3.26
CA GLY A 64 -9.45 -0.88 -3.42
C GLY A 64 -10.45 -1.63 -2.55
N ASP A 65 -10.41 -2.96 -2.59
CA ASP A 65 -11.26 -3.82 -1.76
C ASP A 65 -10.99 -3.62 -0.26
N ALA A 66 -9.73 -3.47 0.14
CA ALA A 66 -9.37 -3.18 1.52
C ALA A 66 -9.96 -1.85 2.01
N VAL A 67 -9.95 -0.81 1.15
CA VAL A 67 -10.57 0.49 1.45
C VAL A 67 -12.07 0.36 1.61
N GLU A 68 -12.76 -0.37 0.71
CA GLU A 68 -14.20 -0.58 0.82
C GLU A 68 -14.57 -1.40 2.07
N ASN A 69 -13.76 -2.39 2.44
CA ASN A 69 -13.93 -3.12 3.69
C ASN A 69 -13.85 -2.21 4.92
N ILE A 70 -12.87 -1.30 4.97
CA ILE A 70 -12.74 -0.32 6.05
C ILE A 70 -13.94 0.63 6.07
N LYS A 71 -14.36 1.17 4.90
CA LYS A 71 -15.56 2.02 4.80
C LYS A 71 -16.81 1.29 5.31
N GLY A 72 -16.97 0.01 4.96
CA GLY A 72 -18.04 -0.84 5.45
C GLY A 72 -18.05 -0.93 6.97
N LEU A 73 -16.91 -1.28 7.58
CA LEU A 73 -16.77 -1.36 9.03
C LEU A 73 -17.14 -0.05 9.74
N VAL A 74 -16.71 1.10 9.19
CA VAL A 74 -16.99 2.43 9.76
C VAL A 74 -18.48 2.78 9.63
N ARG A 75 -19.09 2.52 8.47
CA ARG A 75 -20.52 2.79 8.20
C ARG A 75 -21.46 1.93 9.04
N GLU A 76 -21.04 0.72 9.41
CA GLU A 76 -21.85 -0.20 10.23
C GLU A 76 -21.82 0.09 11.73
N ILE A 77 -20.91 0.93 12.24
CA ILE A 77 -20.83 1.31 13.68
C ILE A 77 -22.19 1.61 14.32
N PRO A 78 -23.07 2.44 13.73
CA PRO A 78 -24.39 2.74 14.31
C PRO A 78 -25.35 1.54 14.32
N THR A 79 -25.18 0.57 13.43
CA THR A 79 -26.09 -0.58 13.27
C THR A 79 -25.60 -1.84 14.00
N ILE A 80 -24.34 -1.88 14.46
CA ILE A 80 -23.80 -3.02 15.22
C ILE A 80 -24.55 -3.19 16.56
N PRO A 81 -25.11 -4.37 16.84
CA PRO A 81 -25.75 -4.67 18.12
C PRO A 81 -24.78 -4.50 19.29
N LYS A 82 -25.24 -3.90 20.40
CA LYS A 82 -24.41 -3.65 21.60
C LYS A 82 -23.78 -4.91 22.22
N LYS A 83 -24.32 -6.10 21.91
CA LYS A 83 -23.78 -7.39 22.37
C LYS A 83 -22.54 -7.83 21.59
N ASP A 84 -22.32 -7.31 20.38
CA ASP A 84 -21.16 -7.65 19.55
C ASP A 84 -20.02 -6.64 19.80
N ILE A 85 -19.36 -6.82 20.95
CA ILE A 85 -18.29 -5.95 21.43
C ILE A 85 -17.09 -5.99 20.47
N LYS A 86 -16.74 -7.18 19.97
CA LYS A 86 -15.55 -7.39 19.12
C LYS A 86 -15.68 -6.68 17.78
N ARG A 87 -16.83 -6.81 17.12
CA ARG A 87 -17.06 -6.14 15.83
C ARG A 87 -17.06 -4.63 15.97
N ARG A 88 -17.66 -4.13 17.05
CA ARG A 88 -17.66 -2.70 17.38
C ARG A 88 -16.25 -2.17 17.66
N GLU A 89 -15.44 -2.91 18.41
CA GLU A 89 -14.03 -2.56 18.67
C GLU A 89 -13.21 -2.49 17.38
N LEU A 90 -13.37 -3.47 16.48
CA LEU A 90 -12.70 -3.48 15.17
C LEU A 90 -13.08 -2.26 14.33
N SER A 91 -14.36 -1.90 14.27
CA SER A 91 -14.81 -0.72 13.54
C SER A 91 -14.31 0.59 14.15
N TYR A 92 -14.25 0.69 15.48
CA TYR A 92 -13.65 1.86 16.16
C TYR A 92 -12.15 1.97 15.90
N LYS A 93 -11.44 0.84 15.91
CA LYS A 93 -10.01 0.81 15.59
C LYS A 93 -9.77 1.23 14.14
N ALA A 94 -10.54 0.70 13.20
CA ALA A 94 -10.46 1.10 11.80
C ALA A 94 -10.73 2.61 11.60
N SER A 95 -11.73 3.15 12.29
CA SER A 95 -12.01 4.60 12.31
C SER A 95 -10.83 5.40 12.86
N LEU A 96 -10.28 4.97 14.00
CA LEU A 96 -9.16 5.63 14.65
C LEU A 96 -7.92 5.63 13.75
N ASP A 97 -7.59 4.50 13.14
CA ASP A 97 -6.42 4.38 12.27
C ASP A 97 -6.59 5.19 10.98
N THR A 98 -7.83 5.31 10.46
CA THR A 98 -8.13 6.23 9.34
C THR A 98 -7.91 7.68 9.75
N LEU A 99 -8.42 8.11 10.91
CA LEU A 99 -8.25 9.47 11.44
C LEU A 99 -6.79 9.83 11.72
N LYS A 100 -6.00 8.85 12.18
CA LYS A 100 -4.55 8.97 12.35
C LYS A 100 -3.84 9.12 11.00
N ALA A 101 -4.22 8.32 10.00
CA ALA A 101 -3.63 8.37 8.67
C ALA A 101 -3.85 9.73 7.98
N VAL A 102 -5.04 10.33 8.12
CA VAL A 102 -5.32 11.68 7.62
C VAL A 102 -4.81 12.80 8.56
N GLY A 103 -4.26 12.43 9.72
CA GLY A 103 -3.64 13.34 10.67
C GLY A 103 -4.60 14.22 11.46
N ILE A 104 -5.88 13.84 11.55
CA ILE A 104 -6.86 14.45 12.47
C ILE A 104 -6.55 14.02 13.92
N MET A 105 -6.11 12.76 14.11
CA MET A 105 -5.73 12.22 15.41
C MET A 105 -4.21 12.28 15.62
N PRO A 106 -3.74 12.64 16.83
CA PRO A 106 -2.33 12.67 17.14
C PRO A 106 -1.73 11.26 17.07
N THR A 107 -0.55 11.18 16.47
CA THR A 107 0.24 9.95 16.35
C THR A 107 1.69 10.24 16.68
N PRO A 108 2.43 9.25 17.24
CA PRO A 108 3.86 9.42 17.50
C PRO A 108 4.70 9.52 16.22
N VAL A 109 4.15 9.11 15.08
CA VAL A 109 4.76 9.21 13.75
C VAL A 109 3.93 10.21 12.96
N GLN A 110 4.53 11.30 12.47
CA GLN A 110 3.80 12.28 11.64
C GLN A 110 3.18 11.57 10.44
N SER A 111 1.92 11.90 10.14
CA SER A 111 1.25 11.38 8.95
C SER A 111 2.04 11.78 7.71
N GLN A 112 2.44 10.79 6.91
CA GLN A 112 3.12 11.04 5.64
C GLN A 112 2.28 11.93 4.72
N VAL A 113 0.95 11.90 4.82
CA VAL A 113 0.07 12.83 4.06
C VAL A 113 0.29 14.27 4.50
N ILE A 114 0.34 14.52 5.82
CA ILE A 114 0.66 15.85 6.35
C ILE A 114 2.08 16.25 5.97
N THR A 115 3.07 15.38 6.14
CA THR A 115 4.46 15.61 5.71
C THR A 115 4.53 15.96 4.23
N ASN A 116 3.82 15.24 3.36
CA ASN A 116 3.82 15.48 1.91
C ASN A 116 3.14 16.82 1.53
N ILE A 117 2.11 17.24 2.27
CA ILE A 117 1.37 18.48 2.00
C ILE A 117 2.11 19.70 2.57
N TYR A 118 2.64 19.59 3.80
CA TYR A 118 3.28 20.71 4.50
C TYR A 118 4.77 20.85 4.17
N GLU A 119 5.49 19.76 3.94
CA GLU A 119 6.94 19.74 3.70
C GLU A 119 7.28 19.59 2.21
N GLN A 120 6.51 20.19 1.28
CA GLN A 120 6.72 20.16 -0.18
C GLN A 120 8.09 20.72 -0.65
N LYS A 121 9.18 20.06 -0.27
CA LYS A 121 10.54 20.22 -0.76
C LYS A 121 11.16 18.83 -0.85
N ASN A 122 10.88 18.16 -1.98
CA ASN A 122 11.61 16.99 -2.48
C ASN A 122 11.32 15.63 -1.84
N LEU A 123 10.07 15.14 -1.97
CA LEU A 123 9.84 13.70 -1.96
C LEU A 123 9.87 13.17 -3.40
N THR A 124 10.98 12.56 -3.77
CA THR A 124 11.10 11.68 -4.93
C THR A 124 10.19 10.47 -4.70
N LEU A 125 8.93 10.58 -5.13
CA LEU A 125 8.05 9.43 -5.25
C LEU A 125 8.74 8.37 -6.12
N SER A 126 8.63 7.11 -5.72
CA SER A 126 9.09 5.99 -6.55
C SER A 126 8.43 6.08 -7.94
N PRO A 127 9.18 5.89 -9.05
CA PRO A 127 8.63 5.97 -10.41
C PRO A 127 7.41 5.08 -10.64
N VAL A 128 7.36 3.93 -9.97
CA VAL A 128 6.23 2.98 -10.03
C VAL A 128 4.97 3.61 -9.42
N VAL A 129 5.10 4.29 -8.29
CA VAL A 129 3.98 4.97 -7.62
C VAL A 129 3.50 6.17 -8.43
N GLN A 130 4.41 6.90 -9.10
CA GLN A 130 4.03 7.98 -10.01
C GLN A 130 3.24 7.47 -11.22
N ALA A 131 3.67 6.37 -11.83
CA ALA A 131 2.97 5.77 -12.96
C ALA A 131 1.54 5.35 -12.59
N LEU A 132 1.36 4.75 -11.41
CA LEU A 132 0.06 4.32 -10.90
C LEU A 132 -0.88 5.49 -10.58
N ILE A 133 -0.37 6.55 -9.95
CA ILE A 133 -1.14 7.78 -9.71
C ILE A 133 -1.60 8.38 -11.04
N HIS A 134 -0.72 8.40 -12.05
CA HIS A 134 -1.06 8.93 -13.36
C HIS A 134 -2.10 8.08 -14.10
N GLU A 135 -2.04 6.75 -13.98
CA GLU A 135 -3.03 5.83 -14.54
C GLU A 135 -4.40 5.99 -13.87
N HIS A 136 -4.42 6.13 -12.54
CA HIS A 136 -5.66 6.39 -11.81
C HIS A 136 -6.24 7.78 -12.07
N LEU A 137 -5.42 8.83 -12.20
CA LEU A 137 -5.90 10.17 -12.56
C LEU A 137 -6.53 10.19 -13.95
N LYS A 138 -5.94 9.51 -14.94
CA LYS A 138 -6.56 9.35 -16.27
C LYS A 138 -7.91 8.63 -16.21
N THR A 139 -8.01 7.63 -15.33
CA THR A 139 -9.26 6.90 -15.11
C THR A 139 -10.32 7.81 -14.46
N LEU A 140 -9.93 8.67 -13.52
CA LEU A 140 -10.81 9.66 -12.88
C LEU A 140 -11.23 10.78 -13.84
N ASP A 141 -10.32 11.28 -14.69
CA ASP A 141 -10.65 12.25 -15.74
C ASP A 141 -11.66 11.67 -16.74
N SER A 142 -11.56 10.36 -17.03
CA SER A 142 -12.53 9.67 -17.89
C SER A 142 -13.90 9.43 -17.23
N LEU A 143 -14.03 9.67 -15.92
CA LEU A 143 -15.27 9.53 -15.14
C LEU A 143 -15.99 10.86 -14.90
N GLY A 144 -15.51 11.98 -15.44
CA GLY A 144 -16.27 13.22 -15.59
C GLY A 144 -16.77 13.86 -14.29
N LEU A 145 -16.00 13.79 -13.20
CA LEU A 145 -16.27 14.60 -12.01
C LEU A 145 -15.69 16.00 -12.25
N GLU A 146 -16.52 16.88 -12.81
CA GLU A 146 -16.20 18.30 -12.95
C GLU A 146 -15.88 18.90 -11.58
N GLU A 147 -14.77 19.65 -11.52
CA GLU A 147 -14.42 20.48 -10.38
C GLU A 147 -15.56 21.47 -10.11
N GLU A 148 -16.26 21.34 -8.98
CA GLU A 148 -17.11 22.44 -8.48
C GLU A 148 -16.20 23.63 -8.18
N LYS A 149 -16.21 24.62 -9.08
CA LYS A 149 -15.68 25.95 -8.83
C LYS A 149 -16.47 26.55 -7.66
N ILE A 150 -15.83 26.64 -6.50
CA ILE A 150 -16.30 27.48 -5.42
C ILE A 150 -16.01 28.93 -5.82
N ASP A 151 -16.97 29.56 -6.51
CA ASP A 151 -17.02 31.00 -6.71
C ASP A 151 -17.30 31.67 -5.36
N GLY A 152 -16.23 32.10 -4.68
CA GLY A 152 -16.33 33.01 -3.54
C GLY A 152 -16.68 34.42 -4.02
N GLU A 153 -17.94 34.78 -3.84
CA GLU A 153 -18.52 36.09 -4.15
C GLU A 153 -17.71 37.27 -3.58
N LYS A 154 -17.51 38.28 -4.42
CA LYS A 154 -17.29 39.66 -4.00
C LYS A 154 -18.58 40.24 -3.39
N LYS A 155 -18.46 40.88 -2.23
CA LYS A 155 -19.25 42.00 -1.63
C LYS A 155 -18.74 42.11 -0.18
N GLU A 156 -18.37 43.24 0.41
CA GLU A 156 -18.53 44.68 0.15
C GLU A 156 -17.37 45.39 0.87
#